data_AF-A0A7C8M040-F1
#
_entry.id   AF-A0A7C8M040-F1
#
_cell.length_a   1.000
_cell.length_b   1.000
_cell.length_c   1.000
_cell.angle_alpha   90.00
_cell.angle_beta   90.00
_cell.angle_gamma   90.00
#
_symmetry.space_group_name_H-M   'P 1'
#
loop_
_entity.id
_entity.type
_entity.pdbx_description
1 polymer ?
#
loop_
_entity_poly.entity_id
_entity_poly.type
_entity_poly.pdbx_seq_one_letter_code
_entity_poly.pdbx_strand_id
1 'polypeptide(L)'
;MKIVTKTTITDYPLLSRGKVRDIYEIDESSLLIITTDRMSAFDVIMAEPIPYKGVILNQITLFWMKKFEHIIANHLIASDVKDFPEPLHKYADELEGRSVLVKKAKPLPIECIVRGHISGSGWKDYNKTGSVCGYELPEGMLESEKFPTPLFTPSTKAELGDHDENISVERATEMIGKELAEKVADVSLRIFSEGREFAEEKGIIIADTKFEFGMVDGELTLIDEVLTPDSSRFWPKSSYTPGQGQPSFDKQYLRNWLSAQDWDKTPPAPALPDEVVAETGKKYAEAYTILTEQTLLL
;
A
#
# COMPACT_ATOMS: atom_id res chain seq x y z
N MET A 1 -8.36 20.01 -10.08
CA MET A 1 -7.53 18.83 -10.42
C MET A 1 -8.32 17.94 -11.38
N LYS A 2 -7.66 17.19 -12.27
CA LYS A 2 -8.33 16.26 -13.20
C LYS A 2 -8.48 14.86 -12.58
N ILE A 3 -9.52 14.11 -12.94
CA ILE A 3 -9.58 12.67 -12.65
C ILE A 3 -8.64 11.94 -13.63
N VAL A 4 -7.66 11.20 -13.11
CA VAL A 4 -6.60 10.59 -13.93
C VAL A 4 -6.67 9.07 -13.81
N THR A 5 -7.14 8.39 -14.84
CA THR A 5 -7.11 6.92 -14.95
C THR A 5 -5.95 6.41 -15.80
N LYS A 6 -5.38 7.28 -16.63
CA LYS A 6 -4.28 6.98 -17.54
C LYS A 6 -3.55 8.28 -17.85
N THR A 7 -2.23 8.27 -17.76
CA THR A 7 -1.40 9.40 -18.18
C THR A 7 -0.82 9.17 -19.57
N THR A 8 -0.56 10.26 -20.29
CA THR A 8 0.11 10.25 -21.59
C THR A 8 1.17 11.35 -21.64
N ILE A 9 2.32 11.08 -21.02
CA ILE A 9 3.49 11.98 -21.07
C ILE A 9 4.34 11.55 -22.26
N THR A 10 4.66 12.50 -23.15
CA THR A 10 5.40 12.22 -24.39
C THR A 10 6.89 12.53 -24.29
N ASP A 11 7.29 13.35 -23.32
CA ASP A 11 8.67 13.81 -23.14
C ASP A 11 9.57 12.75 -22.49
N TYR A 12 8.97 11.75 -21.84
CA TYR A 12 9.66 10.69 -21.09
C TYR A 12 9.07 9.32 -21.43
N PRO A 13 9.89 8.25 -21.50
CA PRO A 13 9.40 6.92 -21.81
C PRO A 13 8.59 6.34 -20.65
N LEU A 14 7.42 5.77 -20.97
CA LEU A 14 6.63 4.97 -20.05
C LEU A 14 7.34 3.64 -19.79
N LEU A 15 7.74 3.38 -18.56
CA LEU A 15 8.36 2.10 -18.18
C LEU A 15 7.30 1.04 -17.88
N SER A 16 6.29 1.40 -17.10
CA SER A 16 5.28 0.45 -16.69
C SER A 16 3.96 1.12 -16.31
N ARG A 17 2.89 0.33 -16.42
CA ARG A 17 1.57 0.65 -15.91
C ARG A 17 1.12 -0.49 -15.01
N GLY A 18 1.15 -0.26 -13.71
CA GLY A 18 0.59 -1.18 -12.73
C GLY A 18 -0.92 -0.97 -12.56
N LYS A 19 -1.50 -1.69 -11.59
CA LYS A 19 -2.93 -1.60 -11.26
C LYS A 19 -3.34 -0.16 -10.93
N VAL A 20 -2.50 0.57 -10.20
CA VAL A 20 -2.82 1.92 -9.69
C VAL A 20 -1.81 3.00 -10.08
N ARG A 21 -0.62 2.66 -10.56
CA ARG A 21 0.44 3.62 -10.87
C ARG A 21 0.91 3.55 -12.31
N ASP A 22 1.21 4.72 -12.88
CA ASP A 22 1.95 4.86 -14.13
C ASP A 22 3.38 5.31 -13.76
N ILE A 23 4.41 4.70 -14.33
CA ILE A 23 5.82 4.97 -14.02
C ILE A 23 6.57 5.35 -15.30
N TYR A 24 7.23 6.50 -15.27
CA TYR A 24 8.05 7.01 -16.37
C TYR A 24 9.53 7.08 -15.95
N GLU A 25 10.43 6.82 -16.89
CA GLU A 25 11.86 7.06 -16.69
C GLU A 25 12.16 8.53 -16.96
N ILE A 26 12.76 9.22 -16.00
CA ILE A 26 13.18 10.62 -16.19
C ILE A 26 14.63 10.68 -16.67
N ASP A 27 15.49 9.88 -16.04
CA ASP A 27 16.87 9.64 -16.45
C ASP A 27 17.34 8.26 -15.93
N GLU A 28 18.62 7.93 -16.08
CA GLU A 28 19.20 6.65 -15.66
C GLU A 28 19.03 6.34 -14.16
N SER A 29 18.87 7.38 -13.34
CA SER A 29 18.86 7.35 -11.88
C SER A 29 17.55 7.79 -11.26
N SER A 30 16.58 8.28 -12.03
CA SER A 30 15.33 8.84 -11.49
C SER A 30 14.08 8.42 -12.26
N LEU A 31 12.98 8.26 -11.51
CA LEU A 31 11.67 7.86 -12.01
C LEU A 31 10.62 8.90 -11.62
N LEU A 32 9.62 9.09 -12.47
CA LEU A 32 8.38 9.75 -12.11
C LEU A 32 7.32 8.68 -11.84
N ILE A 33 6.82 8.63 -10.61
CA ILE A 33 5.72 7.74 -10.21
C ILE A 33 4.45 8.57 -10.09
N ILE A 34 3.40 8.15 -10.79
CA ILE A 34 2.10 8.83 -10.78
C ILE A 34 1.04 7.87 -10.25
N THR A 35 0.47 8.19 -9.10
CA THR A 35 -0.62 7.42 -8.50
C THR A 35 -1.95 7.85 -9.12
N THR A 36 -2.58 6.96 -9.86
CA THR A 36 -3.81 7.22 -10.60
C THR A 36 -5.05 6.98 -9.74
N ASP A 37 -6.21 7.40 -10.26
CA ASP A 37 -7.53 7.19 -9.67
C ASP A 37 -8.11 5.81 -10.00
N ARG A 38 -7.30 4.92 -10.62
CA ARG A 38 -7.68 3.53 -10.85
C ARG A 38 -7.86 2.80 -9.52
N MET A 39 -8.82 1.90 -9.53
CA MET A 39 -9.12 0.99 -8.43
C MET A 39 -9.00 -0.45 -8.90
N SER A 40 -8.52 -1.32 -8.03
CA SER A 40 -8.48 -2.75 -8.29
C SER A 40 -8.93 -3.54 -7.06
N ALA A 41 -9.63 -4.63 -7.29
CA ALA A 41 -10.04 -5.59 -6.27
C ALA A 41 -9.96 -7.00 -6.86
N PHE A 42 -9.49 -7.96 -6.06
CA PHE A 42 -9.26 -9.35 -6.48
C PHE A 42 -8.42 -9.43 -7.77
N ASP A 43 -7.36 -8.62 -7.84
CA ASP A 43 -6.45 -8.51 -8.99
C ASP A 43 -7.06 -8.02 -10.32
N VAL A 44 -8.34 -7.65 -10.34
CA VAL A 44 -9.01 -7.04 -11.48
C VAL A 44 -9.10 -5.53 -11.29
N ILE A 45 -8.81 -4.76 -12.36
CA ILE A 45 -8.97 -3.30 -12.39
C ILE A 45 -10.43 -2.97 -12.70
N MET A 46 -11.02 -2.07 -11.94
CA MET A 46 -12.40 -1.61 -12.11
C MET A 46 -12.53 -0.70 -13.33
N ALA A 47 -13.71 -0.66 -13.96
CA ALA A 47 -13.96 0.22 -15.10
C ALA A 47 -14.04 1.69 -14.65
N GLU A 48 -14.72 1.94 -13.52
CA GLU A 48 -14.89 3.26 -12.93
C GLU A 48 -13.70 3.64 -12.03
N PRO A 49 -13.21 4.90 -12.10
CA PRO A 49 -12.23 5.40 -11.15
C PRO A 49 -12.88 5.69 -9.79
N ILE A 50 -12.03 5.80 -8.77
CA ILE A 50 -12.38 6.51 -7.54
C ILE A 50 -11.77 7.91 -7.64
N PRO A 51 -12.57 8.97 -7.90
CA PRO A 51 -12.04 10.32 -8.11
C PRO A 51 -11.07 10.76 -7.01
N TYR A 52 -9.91 11.26 -7.43
CA TYR A 52 -8.85 11.78 -6.56
C TYR A 52 -8.24 10.80 -5.56
N LYS A 53 -8.56 9.50 -5.64
CA LYS A 53 -7.89 8.45 -4.85
C LYS A 53 -6.37 8.54 -4.99
N GLY A 54 -5.87 8.79 -6.20
CA GLY A 54 -4.44 8.87 -6.44
C GLY A 54 -3.75 9.99 -5.65
N VAL A 55 -4.42 11.15 -5.53
CA VAL A 55 -3.96 12.27 -4.70
C VAL A 55 -3.93 11.85 -3.23
N ILE A 56 -5.03 11.30 -2.72
CA ILE A 56 -5.15 10.86 -1.32
C ILE A 56 -4.01 9.90 -0.95
N LEU A 57 -3.81 8.84 -1.74
CA LEU A 57 -2.80 7.82 -1.47
C LEU A 57 -1.37 8.39 -1.49
N ASN A 58 -1.09 9.26 -2.45
CA ASN A 58 0.21 9.91 -2.56
C ASN A 58 0.48 10.81 -1.34
N GLN A 59 -0.50 11.61 -0.92
CA GLN A 59 -0.36 12.49 0.25
C GLN A 59 -0.21 11.70 1.57
N ILE A 60 -0.91 10.58 1.73
CA ILE A 60 -0.69 9.67 2.87
C ILE A 60 0.74 9.12 2.85
N THR A 61 1.23 8.70 1.69
CA THR A 61 2.61 8.19 1.55
C THR A 61 3.64 9.26 1.92
N LEU A 62 3.48 10.49 1.42
CA LEU A 62 4.37 11.61 1.74
C LEU A 62 4.38 11.93 3.24
N PHE A 63 3.20 11.90 3.88
CA PHE A 63 3.07 12.07 5.33
C PHE A 63 3.90 11.02 6.10
N TRP A 64 3.77 9.75 5.75
CA TRP A 64 4.47 8.67 6.44
C TRP A 64 5.96 8.63 6.14
N MET A 65 6.35 8.86 4.88
CA MET A 65 7.76 8.94 4.50
C MET A 65 8.46 10.00 5.34
N LYS A 66 7.88 11.20 5.46
CA LYS A 66 8.39 12.27 6.33
C LYS A 66 8.48 11.85 7.79
N LYS A 67 7.45 11.18 8.31
CA LYS A 67 7.42 10.74 9.71
C LYS A 67 8.52 9.70 10.01
N PHE A 68 8.87 8.86 9.05
CA PHE A 68 9.86 7.79 9.21
C PHE A 68 11.29 8.14 8.77
N GLU A 69 11.56 9.38 8.33
CA GLU A 69 12.91 9.83 7.90
C GLU A 69 13.99 9.61 8.98
N HIS A 70 13.59 9.62 10.25
CA HIS A 70 14.48 9.39 11.39
C HIS A 70 14.84 7.90 11.63
N ILE A 71 14.21 6.98 10.89
CA ILE A 71 14.39 5.52 11.01
C ILE A 71 15.07 4.97 9.77
N ILE A 72 14.62 5.40 8.58
CA ILE A 72 15.06 4.87 7.29
C ILE A 72 15.01 5.96 6.22
N ALA A 73 15.99 5.96 5.32
CA ALA A 73 15.94 6.79 4.13
C ALA A 73 14.80 6.36 3.21
N ASN A 74 14.23 7.31 2.47
CA ASN A 74 13.26 7.02 1.40
C ASN A 74 13.78 7.54 0.05
N HIS A 75 13.16 7.11 -1.04
CA HIS A 75 13.61 7.43 -2.39
C HIS A 75 13.12 8.78 -2.96
N LEU A 76 12.41 9.62 -2.19
CA LEU A 76 11.86 10.86 -2.71
C LEU A 76 12.96 11.86 -3.12
N ILE A 77 12.77 12.49 -4.27
CA ILE A 77 13.54 13.65 -4.75
C ILE A 77 12.68 14.92 -4.67
N ALA A 78 11.46 14.86 -5.21
CA ALA A 78 10.50 15.96 -5.21
C ALA A 78 9.06 15.44 -5.26
N SER A 79 8.12 16.23 -4.75
CA SER A 79 6.67 15.92 -4.79
C SER A 79 5.80 17.07 -5.29
N ASP A 80 6.38 18.25 -5.51
CA ASP A 80 5.70 19.43 -6.07
C ASP A 80 6.11 19.55 -7.54
N VAL A 81 5.12 19.73 -8.43
CA VAL A 81 5.35 19.76 -9.88
C VAL A 81 6.30 20.88 -10.28
N LYS A 82 6.34 21.99 -9.53
CA LYS A 82 7.26 23.10 -9.81
C LYS A 82 8.74 22.70 -9.69
N ASP A 83 9.01 21.68 -8.87
CA ASP A 83 10.35 21.16 -8.60
C ASP A 83 10.70 19.96 -9.51
N PHE A 84 9.81 19.59 -10.43
CA PHE A 84 10.07 18.59 -11.46
C PHE A 84 10.81 19.19 -12.66
N PRO A 85 11.44 18.36 -13.52
CA PRO A 85 11.95 18.81 -14.82
C PRO A 85 10.93 19.64 -15.61
N GLU A 86 11.39 20.73 -16.21
CA GLU A 86 10.56 21.72 -16.91
C GLU A 86 9.58 21.13 -17.95
N PRO A 87 9.94 20.10 -18.75
CA PRO A 87 8.99 19.47 -19.67
C PRO A 87 7.73 18.87 -19.00
N LEU A 88 7.77 18.57 -17.69
CA LEU A 88 6.64 18.03 -16.95
C LEU A 88 5.63 19.09 -16.51
N HIS A 89 6.02 20.37 -16.46
CA HIS A 89 5.17 21.45 -15.92
C HIS A 89 3.87 21.61 -16.72
N LYS A 90 3.87 21.33 -18.02
CA LYS A 90 2.67 21.35 -18.88
C LYS A 90 1.65 20.25 -18.53
N TYR A 91 2.04 19.24 -17.75
CA TYR A 91 1.17 18.17 -17.28
C TYR A 91 0.69 18.37 -15.84
N ALA A 92 0.87 19.56 -15.25
CA ALA A 92 0.53 19.84 -13.85
C ALA A 92 -0.88 19.38 -13.44
N ASP A 93 -1.90 19.57 -14.29
CA ASP A 93 -3.28 19.15 -14.02
C ASP A 93 -3.45 17.63 -13.80
N GLU A 94 -2.53 16.81 -14.35
CA GLU A 94 -2.48 15.35 -14.20
C GLU A 94 -1.50 14.88 -13.12
N LEU A 95 -0.57 15.74 -12.69
CA LEU A 95 0.54 15.39 -11.80
C LEU A 95 0.35 15.91 -10.37
N GLU A 96 -0.27 17.07 -10.20
CA GLU A 96 -0.36 17.79 -8.94
C GLU A 96 -0.96 16.91 -7.83
N GLY A 97 -0.27 16.90 -6.68
CA GLY A 97 -0.66 16.14 -5.49
C GLY A 97 -0.61 14.61 -5.59
N ARG A 98 -0.40 14.02 -6.78
CA ARG A 98 -0.46 12.55 -6.99
C ARG A 98 0.80 11.92 -7.56
N SER A 99 1.83 12.71 -7.78
CA SER A 99 3.08 12.24 -8.38
C SER A 99 4.28 12.63 -7.55
N VAL A 100 5.34 11.84 -7.72
CA VAL A 100 6.64 12.04 -7.06
C VAL A 100 7.76 11.73 -8.04
N LEU A 101 8.80 12.57 -8.01
CA LEU A 101 10.10 12.26 -8.59
C LEU A 101 10.90 11.49 -7.54
N VAL A 102 11.44 10.33 -7.91
CA VAL A 102 12.12 9.44 -6.98
C VAL A 102 13.44 8.92 -7.55
N LYS A 103 14.38 8.58 -6.68
CA LYS A 103 15.57 7.82 -7.04
C LYS A 103 15.16 6.41 -7.48
N LYS A 104 15.76 5.95 -8.58
CA LYS A 104 15.58 4.59 -9.10
C LYS A 104 16.27 3.61 -8.15
N ALA A 105 15.48 2.82 -7.44
CA ALA A 105 15.98 1.77 -6.56
C ALA A 105 16.04 0.43 -7.29
N LYS A 106 16.92 -0.47 -6.84
CA LYS A 106 16.84 -1.90 -7.14
C LYS A 106 15.93 -2.56 -6.09
N PRO A 107 14.66 -2.90 -6.38
CA PRO A 107 13.75 -3.44 -5.37
C PRO A 107 14.22 -4.78 -4.83
N LEU A 108 13.91 -5.07 -3.57
CA LEU A 108 14.09 -6.40 -3.00
C LEU A 108 13.06 -7.38 -3.61
N PRO A 109 13.41 -8.66 -3.80
CA PRO A 109 12.52 -9.66 -4.40
C PRO A 109 11.48 -10.23 -3.40
N ILE A 110 11.16 -9.48 -2.35
CA ILE A 110 10.20 -9.87 -1.31
C ILE A 110 9.28 -8.69 -0.99
N GLU A 111 8.04 -8.98 -0.61
CA GLU A 111 7.20 -8.00 0.03
C GLU A 111 7.34 -8.10 1.55
N CYS A 112 7.48 -6.94 2.20
CA CYS A 112 7.77 -6.85 3.62
C CYS A 112 6.48 -6.59 4.39
N ILE A 113 5.67 -7.65 4.56
CA ILE A 113 4.38 -7.55 5.25
C ILE A 113 4.60 -7.63 6.76
N VAL A 114 4.00 -6.72 7.51
CA VAL A 114 3.96 -6.74 8.98
C VAL A 114 2.51 -6.84 9.45
N ARG A 115 2.26 -7.74 10.41
CA ARG A 115 0.92 -7.99 10.95
C ARG A 115 0.86 -7.67 12.43
N GLY A 116 -0.02 -6.76 12.81
CA GLY A 116 -0.37 -6.46 14.20
C GLY A 116 -1.63 -7.19 14.68
N HIS A 117 -2.42 -7.73 13.75
CA HIS A 117 -3.59 -8.57 14.01
C HIS A 117 -3.62 -9.75 13.03
N ILE A 118 -4.28 -10.84 13.40
CA ILE A 118 -4.47 -11.99 12.53
C ILE A 118 -5.71 -11.79 11.65
N SER A 119 -5.50 -11.58 10.35
CA SER A 119 -6.60 -11.40 9.38
C SER A 119 -6.16 -11.82 7.97
N GLY A 120 -7.07 -11.76 7.00
CA GLY A 120 -6.76 -11.98 5.59
C GLY A 120 -6.08 -13.33 5.32
N SER A 121 -4.98 -13.32 4.55
CA SER A 121 -4.22 -14.55 4.24
C SER A 121 -3.61 -15.19 5.49
N GLY A 122 -3.14 -14.41 6.47
CA GLY A 122 -2.64 -14.95 7.73
C GLY A 122 -3.71 -15.71 8.51
N TRP A 123 -4.94 -15.20 8.57
CA TRP A 123 -6.06 -15.93 9.21
C TRP A 123 -6.40 -17.24 8.49
N LYS A 124 -6.33 -17.25 7.15
CA LYS A 124 -6.54 -18.48 6.36
C LYS A 124 -5.46 -19.53 6.64
N ASP A 125 -4.19 -19.12 6.68
CA ASP A 125 -3.07 -20.03 6.95
C ASP A 125 -3.14 -20.60 8.36
N TYR A 126 -3.48 -19.77 9.35
CA TYR A 126 -3.67 -20.20 10.74
C TYR A 126 -4.81 -21.21 10.88
N ASN A 127 -5.98 -20.98 10.28
CA ASN A 127 -7.07 -21.96 10.32
C ASN A 127 -6.70 -23.30 9.68
N LYS A 128 -5.79 -23.29 8.71
CA LYS A 128 -5.35 -24.49 8.01
C LYS A 128 -4.24 -25.24 8.76
N THR A 129 -3.33 -24.52 9.41
CA THR A 129 -2.04 -25.08 9.88
C THR A 129 -1.70 -24.77 11.33
N GLY A 130 -2.38 -23.82 11.98
CA GLY A 130 -1.97 -23.25 13.27
C GLY A 130 -0.81 -22.25 13.18
N SER A 131 -0.32 -21.96 11.97
CA SER A 131 0.86 -21.13 11.74
C SER A 131 0.64 -20.05 10.69
N VAL A 132 1.51 -19.03 10.68
CA VAL A 132 1.60 -18.02 9.61
C VAL A 132 3.06 -17.79 9.28
N CYS A 133 3.48 -17.95 8.02
CA CYS A 133 4.87 -17.69 7.59
C CYS A 133 5.95 -18.35 8.48
N GLY A 134 5.68 -19.55 9.00
CA GLY A 134 6.59 -20.29 9.90
C GLY A 134 6.47 -19.94 11.38
N TYR A 135 5.67 -18.94 11.76
CA TYR A 135 5.35 -18.68 13.16
C TYR A 135 4.23 -19.61 13.63
N GLU A 136 4.53 -20.49 14.56
CA GLU A 136 3.51 -21.24 15.31
C GLU A 136 2.74 -20.29 16.23
N LEU A 137 1.42 -20.27 16.10
CA LEU A 137 0.55 -19.37 16.85
C LEU A 137 -0.22 -20.11 17.95
N PRO A 138 -0.63 -19.43 19.04
CA PRO A 138 -1.44 -20.04 20.08
C PRO A 138 -2.72 -20.69 19.54
N GLU A 139 -3.17 -21.77 20.15
CA GLU A 139 -4.47 -22.37 19.81
C GLU A 139 -5.64 -21.45 20.21
N GLY A 140 -6.74 -21.52 19.45
CA GLY A 140 -7.99 -20.84 19.79
C GLY A 140 -8.01 -19.33 19.54
N MET A 141 -7.07 -18.80 18.73
CA MET A 141 -7.12 -17.39 18.32
C MET A 141 -8.41 -17.09 17.55
N LEU A 142 -8.91 -15.87 17.72
CA LEU A 142 -10.09 -15.35 17.04
C LEU A 142 -9.71 -14.56 15.77
N GLU A 143 -10.62 -14.52 14.79
CA GLU A 143 -10.41 -13.66 13.61
C GLU A 143 -10.23 -12.20 14.03
N SER A 144 -9.26 -11.52 13.43
CA SER A 144 -8.90 -10.13 13.74
C SER A 144 -8.31 -9.91 15.13
N GLU A 145 -7.94 -10.97 15.87
CA GLU A 145 -7.28 -10.83 17.16
C GLU A 145 -5.91 -10.14 17.07
N LYS A 146 -5.60 -9.28 18.05
CA LYS A 146 -4.34 -8.53 18.15
C LYS A 146 -3.21 -9.46 18.56
N PHE A 147 -2.10 -9.42 17.83
CA PHE A 147 -0.88 -10.08 18.27
C PHE A 147 -0.26 -9.32 19.46
N PRO A 148 0.33 -10.02 20.45
CA PRO A 148 1.11 -9.40 21.53
C PRO A 148 2.28 -8.56 21.00
N THR A 149 2.93 -9.05 19.94
CA THR A 149 4.00 -8.36 19.22
C THR A 149 3.74 -8.51 17.72
N PRO A 150 3.90 -7.45 16.90
CA PRO A 150 3.74 -7.56 15.46
C PRO A 150 4.68 -8.61 14.86
N LEU A 151 4.22 -9.30 13.81
CA LEU A 151 4.97 -10.33 13.13
C LEU A 151 5.43 -9.84 11.76
N PHE A 152 6.70 -10.09 11.42
CA PHE A 152 7.22 -9.91 10.06
C PHE A 152 6.93 -11.17 9.25
N THR A 153 6.01 -11.07 8.29
CA THR A 153 5.45 -12.22 7.55
C THR A 153 5.66 -12.01 6.04
N PRO A 154 6.87 -12.23 5.53
CA PRO A 154 7.22 -11.88 4.15
C PRO A 154 6.44 -12.69 3.11
N SER A 155 6.32 -12.14 1.90
CA SER A 155 5.89 -12.87 0.71
C SER A 155 6.91 -12.72 -0.42
N THR A 156 6.88 -13.61 -1.40
CA THR A 156 7.59 -13.39 -2.66
C THR A 156 6.97 -12.21 -3.41
N LYS A 157 7.78 -11.48 -4.18
CA LYS A 157 7.26 -10.51 -5.15
C LYS A 157 7.14 -11.19 -6.51
N ALA A 158 5.93 -11.60 -6.89
CA ALA A 158 5.69 -12.33 -8.13
C ALA A 158 5.73 -11.41 -9.38
N GLU A 159 6.00 -11.98 -10.55
CA GLU A 159 5.88 -11.24 -11.81
C GLU A 159 4.41 -10.94 -12.15
N LEU A 160 4.19 -10.01 -13.09
CA LEU A 160 2.85 -9.57 -13.47
C LEU A 160 2.01 -10.74 -14.03
N GLY A 161 1.06 -11.24 -13.24
CA GLY A 161 0.18 -12.34 -13.63
C GLY A 161 0.20 -13.53 -12.66
N ASP A 162 1.22 -13.60 -11.80
CA ASP A 162 1.31 -14.60 -10.72
C ASP A 162 0.90 -14.00 -9.37
N HIS A 163 0.65 -14.86 -8.38
CA HIS A 163 0.26 -14.44 -7.03
C HIS A 163 1.47 -14.45 -6.08
N ASP A 164 1.54 -13.44 -5.23
CA ASP A 164 2.51 -13.40 -4.14
C ASP A 164 2.24 -14.55 -3.16
N GLU A 165 3.28 -15.31 -2.83
CA GLU A 165 3.19 -16.43 -1.89
C GLU A 165 3.79 -16.03 -0.55
N ASN A 166 3.05 -16.30 0.53
CA ASN A 166 3.59 -16.18 1.90
C ASN A 166 4.80 -17.12 2.04
N ILE A 167 5.93 -16.59 2.51
CA ILE A 167 7.17 -17.35 2.75
C ILE A 167 7.62 -17.20 4.19
N SER A 168 8.43 -18.15 4.67
CA SER A 168 9.00 -18.03 6.01
C SER A 168 10.12 -16.98 6.05
N VAL A 169 10.47 -16.53 7.26
CA VAL A 169 11.59 -15.61 7.46
C VAL A 169 12.90 -16.26 7.03
N GLU A 170 13.07 -17.56 7.25
CA GLU A 170 14.23 -18.32 6.79
C GLU A 170 14.32 -18.29 5.27
N ARG A 171 13.20 -18.50 4.56
CA ARG A 171 13.18 -18.43 3.10
C ARG A 171 13.50 -17.03 2.59
N ALA A 172 12.96 -15.98 3.21
CA ALA A 172 13.33 -14.61 2.87
C ALA A 172 14.82 -14.36 3.11
N THR A 173 15.37 -14.86 4.22
CA THR A 173 16.81 -14.78 4.56
C THR A 173 17.68 -15.46 3.51
N GLU A 174 17.29 -16.63 2.99
CA GLU A 174 17.98 -17.29 1.88
C GLU A 174 17.96 -16.45 0.60
N MET A 175 16.87 -15.74 0.33
CA MET A 175 16.69 -14.95 -0.89
C MET A 175 17.51 -13.66 -0.90
N ILE A 176 17.58 -12.94 0.23
CA ILE A 176 18.18 -11.59 0.29
C ILE A 176 19.45 -11.52 1.13
N GLY A 177 19.83 -12.62 1.78
CA GLY A 177 20.99 -12.69 2.68
C GLY A 177 20.65 -12.27 4.11
N LYS A 178 21.37 -12.86 5.06
CA LYS A 178 21.07 -12.76 6.50
C LYS A 178 21.06 -11.34 7.04
N GLU A 179 22.14 -10.59 6.82
CA GLU A 179 22.27 -9.23 7.35
C GLU A 179 21.17 -8.30 6.82
N LEU A 180 20.85 -8.42 5.53
CA LEU A 180 19.80 -7.60 4.92
C LEU A 180 18.41 -8.00 5.42
N ALA A 181 18.14 -9.31 5.56
CA ALA A 181 16.87 -9.80 6.10
C ALA A 181 16.62 -9.35 7.54
N GLU A 182 17.64 -9.43 8.40
CA GLU A 182 17.55 -8.94 9.78
C GLU A 182 17.25 -7.42 9.82
N LYS A 183 17.97 -6.63 9.01
CA LYS A 183 17.76 -5.17 8.92
C LYS A 183 16.37 -4.81 8.39
N VAL A 184 15.91 -5.49 7.33
CA VAL A 184 14.60 -5.26 6.72
C VAL A 184 13.48 -5.62 7.69
N ALA A 185 13.59 -6.76 8.39
CA ALA A 185 12.60 -7.17 9.39
C ALA A 185 12.54 -6.17 10.56
N ASP A 186 13.69 -5.75 11.10
CA ASP A 186 13.78 -4.77 12.19
C ASP A 186 13.14 -3.43 11.80
N VAL A 187 13.56 -2.86 10.65
CA VAL A 187 13.02 -1.60 10.16
C VAL A 187 11.52 -1.71 9.89
N SER A 188 11.06 -2.79 9.26
CA SER A 188 9.63 -3.02 8.97
C SER A 188 8.80 -3.05 10.25
N LEU A 189 9.25 -3.80 11.26
CA LEU A 189 8.57 -3.89 12.55
C LEU A 189 8.54 -2.54 13.27
N ARG A 190 9.64 -1.78 13.20
CA ARG A 190 9.74 -0.46 13.84
C ARG A 190 8.82 0.57 13.20
N ILE A 191 8.88 0.75 11.87
CA ILE A 191 8.00 1.71 11.17
C ILE A 191 6.52 1.30 11.29
N PHE A 192 6.22 -0.01 11.28
CA PHE A 192 4.87 -0.49 11.54
C PHE A 192 4.39 -0.14 12.94
N SER A 193 5.21 -0.39 13.96
CA SER A 193 4.84 -0.14 15.36
C SER A 193 4.61 1.34 15.62
N GLU A 194 5.53 2.22 15.19
CA GLU A 194 5.37 3.66 15.32
C GLU A 194 4.16 4.19 14.52
N GLY A 195 3.94 3.67 13.32
CA GLY A 195 2.78 4.04 12.50
C GLY A 195 1.45 3.58 13.10
N ARG A 196 1.42 2.36 13.63
CA ARG A 196 0.27 1.78 14.31
C ARG A 196 -0.10 2.57 15.56
N GLU A 197 0.87 2.87 16.42
CA GLU A 197 0.64 3.63 17.66
C GLU A 197 0.04 5.01 17.34
N PHE A 198 0.64 5.72 16.39
CA PHE A 198 0.16 7.02 15.93
C PHE A 198 -1.27 6.96 15.36
N ALA A 199 -1.56 5.97 14.52
CA ALA A 199 -2.89 5.81 13.94
C ALA A 199 -3.92 5.41 15.02
N GLU A 200 -3.54 4.58 15.99
CA GLU A 200 -4.42 4.07 17.05
C GLU A 200 -4.82 5.17 18.04
N GLU A 201 -3.94 6.16 18.27
CA GLU A 201 -4.27 7.40 19.00
C GLU A 201 -5.33 8.24 18.28
N LYS A 202 -5.33 8.19 16.94
CA LYS A 202 -6.27 8.91 16.07
C LYS A 202 -7.54 8.13 15.75
N GLY A 203 -7.67 6.92 16.28
CA GLY A 203 -8.87 6.08 16.11
C GLY A 203 -8.84 5.13 14.91
N ILE A 204 -7.68 4.93 14.28
CA ILE A 204 -7.48 3.91 13.23
C ILE A 204 -6.60 2.79 13.77
N ILE A 205 -7.07 1.55 13.64
CA ILE A 205 -6.25 0.37 13.83
C ILE A 205 -5.64 -0.01 12.48
N ILE A 206 -4.31 -0.05 12.42
CA ILE A 206 -3.58 -0.65 11.29
C ILE A 206 -3.39 -2.13 11.62
N ALA A 207 -4.15 -2.99 10.97
CA ALA A 207 -4.15 -4.42 11.25
C ALA A 207 -2.90 -5.11 10.68
N ASP A 208 -2.58 -4.78 9.44
CA ASP A 208 -1.37 -5.18 8.74
C ASP A 208 -1.04 -4.18 7.64
N THR A 209 0.18 -4.25 7.12
CA THR A 209 0.64 -3.45 5.99
C THR A 209 1.71 -4.18 5.20
N LYS A 210 1.87 -3.81 3.94
CA LYS A 210 2.97 -4.21 3.07
C LYS A 210 3.90 -3.04 2.84
N PHE A 211 5.17 -3.20 3.18
CA PHE A 211 6.25 -2.31 2.74
C PHE A 211 7.03 -2.90 1.57
N GLU A 212 7.65 -2.02 0.79
CA GLU A 212 8.71 -2.42 -0.13
C GLU A 212 9.98 -1.63 0.17
N PHE A 213 11.09 -2.31 -0.01
CA PHE A 213 12.41 -1.71 0.11
C PHE A 213 13.18 -1.97 -1.17
N GLY A 214 14.17 -1.12 -1.42
CA GLY A 214 15.14 -1.32 -2.48
C GLY A 214 16.50 -0.78 -2.08
N MET A 215 17.49 -1.10 -2.91
CA MET A 215 18.83 -0.56 -2.77
C MET A 215 18.98 0.68 -3.65
N VAL A 216 19.39 1.78 -3.05
CA VAL A 216 19.78 3.03 -3.73
C VAL A 216 21.20 3.34 -3.30
N ASP A 217 22.13 3.44 -4.24
CA ASP A 217 23.56 3.70 -3.95
C ASP A 217 24.19 2.74 -2.91
N GLY A 218 23.70 1.50 -2.85
CA GLY A 218 24.15 0.48 -1.88
C GLY A 218 23.47 0.54 -0.51
N GLU A 219 22.53 1.46 -0.30
CA GLU A 219 21.80 1.63 0.96
C GLU A 219 20.36 1.13 0.87
N LEU A 220 19.91 0.45 1.94
CA LEU A 220 18.52 0.04 2.10
C LEU A 220 17.64 1.28 2.21
N THR A 221 16.66 1.39 1.33
CA THR A 221 15.78 2.56 1.18
C THR A 221 14.33 2.12 1.15
N LEU A 222 13.47 2.83 1.90
CA LEU A 222 12.02 2.69 1.82
C LEU A 222 11.53 3.26 0.49
N ILE A 223 10.82 2.43 -0.27
CA ILE A 223 10.26 2.79 -1.58
C ILE A 223 8.75 2.55 -1.56
N ASP A 224 8.12 2.67 -2.72
CA ASP A 224 6.70 2.33 -2.91
C ASP A 224 5.76 3.23 -2.09
N GLU A 225 4.51 2.83 -1.94
CA GLU A 225 3.54 3.51 -1.10
C GLU A 225 3.64 3.02 0.36
N VAL A 226 3.40 3.91 1.31
CA VAL A 226 3.66 3.64 2.74
C VAL A 226 2.40 3.86 3.55
N LEU A 227 1.95 2.82 4.25
CA LEU A 227 0.80 2.86 5.17
C LEU A 227 -0.42 3.57 4.55
N THR A 228 -0.82 3.15 3.35
CA THR A 228 -2.02 3.65 2.69
C THR A 228 -3.17 2.64 2.82
N PRO A 229 -4.43 3.04 2.57
CA PRO A 229 -5.54 2.09 2.42
C PRO A 229 -5.38 1.09 1.25
N ASP A 230 -4.46 1.32 0.32
CA ASP A 230 -4.16 0.37 -0.76
C ASP A 230 -3.16 -0.70 -0.32
N SER A 231 -2.20 -0.34 0.55
CA SER A 231 -1.14 -1.22 1.07
C SER A 231 -1.39 -1.79 2.46
N SER A 232 -2.45 -1.36 3.15
CA SER A 232 -2.72 -1.66 4.56
C SER A 232 -4.19 -1.95 4.84
N ARG A 233 -4.45 -2.68 5.93
CA ARG A 233 -5.80 -2.86 6.47
C ARG A 233 -6.10 -1.86 7.57
N PHE A 234 -7.06 -0.96 7.33
CA PHE A 234 -7.42 0.13 8.25
C PHE A 234 -8.80 -0.07 8.84
N TRP A 235 -8.86 -0.28 10.15
CA TRP A 235 -10.13 -0.49 10.87
C TRP A 235 -10.45 0.69 11.79
N PRO A 236 -11.72 1.13 11.86
CA PRO A 236 -12.14 2.09 12.88
C PRO A 236 -12.03 1.46 14.27
N LYS A 237 -11.25 2.08 15.15
CA LYS A 237 -11.03 1.62 16.54
C LYS A 237 -12.34 1.53 17.32
N SER A 238 -13.28 2.43 17.06
CA SER A 238 -14.57 2.51 17.75
C SER A 238 -15.50 1.32 17.49
N SER A 239 -15.28 0.57 16.41
CA SER A 239 -16.11 -0.58 16.03
C SER A 239 -15.31 -1.89 15.95
N TYR A 240 -14.09 -1.91 16.47
CA TYR A 240 -13.25 -3.11 16.45
C TYR A 240 -13.74 -4.14 17.48
N THR A 241 -13.98 -5.35 17.01
CA THR A 241 -14.36 -6.49 17.85
C THR A 241 -13.71 -7.77 17.31
N PRO A 242 -12.84 -8.47 18.06
CA PRO A 242 -12.27 -9.73 17.61
C PRO A 242 -13.34 -10.83 17.48
N GLY A 243 -13.06 -11.84 16.65
CA GLY A 243 -13.96 -12.95 16.33
C GLY A 243 -14.82 -12.74 15.08
N GLN A 244 -14.59 -11.68 14.32
CA GLN A 244 -15.31 -11.38 13.08
C GLN A 244 -14.47 -10.59 12.08
N GLY A 245 -14.98 -10.45 10.85
CA GLY A 245 -14.48 -9.47 9.90
C GLY A 245 -14.74 -8.03 10.39
N GLN A 246 -13.86 -7.11 10.03
CA GLN A 246 -13.92 -5.73 10.51
C GLN A 246 -14.47 -4.76 9.46
N PRO A 247 -15.19 -3.69 9.87
CA PRO A 247 -15.39 -2.52 9.03
C PRO A 247 -14.05 -1.93 8.61
N SER A 248 -14.04 -1.20 7.49
CA SER A 248 -12.78 -0.72 6.95
C SER A 248 -12.86 0.67 6.32
N PHE A 249 -11.75 1.40 6.41
CA PHE A 249 -11.43 2.60 5.65
C PHE A 249 -10.70 2.29 4.33
N ASP A 250 -10.44 1.02 4.04
CA ASP A 250 -9.71 0.54 2.87
C ASP A 250 -10.62 -0.09 1.79
N LYS A 251 -9.99 -0.79 0.85
CA LYS A 251 -10.65 -1.55 -0.24
C LYS A 251 -11.72 -2.54 0.23
N GLN A 252 -11.80 -2.88 1.52
CA GLN A 252 -12.73 -3.89 2.01
C GLN A 252 -14.20 -3.52 1.78
N TYR A 253 -14.58 -2.24 1.79
CA TYR A 253 -15.94 -1.84 1.42
C TYR A 253 -16.29 -2.27 -0.01
N LEU A 254 -15.42 -1.92 -0.97
CA LEU A 254 -15.56 -2.34 -2.37
C LEU A 254 -15.51 -3.87 -2.52
N ARG A 255 -14.59 -4.55 -1.82
CA ARG A 255 -14.48 -6.02 -1.85
C ARG A 255 -15.74 -6.70 -1.33
N ASN A 256 -16.36 -6.17 -0.28
CA ASN A 256 -17.60 -6.70 0.27
C ASN A 256 -18.74 -6.53 -0.74
N TRP A 257 -18.87 -5.34 -1.34
CA TRP A 257 -19.88 -5.10 -2.38
C TRP A 257 -19.69 -6.04 -3.58
N LEU A 258 -18.46 -6.17 -4.09
CA LEU A 258 -18.12 -7.07 -5.20
C LEU A 258 -18.39 -8.54 -4.87
N SER A 259 -18.11 -8.97 -3.63
CA SER A 259 -18.36 -10.37 -3.20
C SER A 259 -19.84 -10.71 -3.06
N ALA A 260 -20.72 -9.69 -2.99
CA ALA A 260 -22.17 -9.88 -3.02
C ALA A 260 -22.74 -9.95 -4.44
N GLN A 261 -21.92 -9.71 -5.48
CA GLN A 261 -22.32 -9.82 -6.87
C GLN A 261 -22.16 -11.26 -7.37
N ASP A 262 -22.94 -11.64 -8.38
CA ASP A 262 -22.74 -12.87 -9.14
C ASP A 262 -21.56 -12.71 -10.10
N TRP A 263 -20.36 -12.73 -9.53
CA TRP A 263 -19.10 -12.49 -10.24
C TRP A 263 -18.00 -13.43 -9.72
N ASP A 264 -17.34 -14.13 -10.63
CA ASP A 264 -16.31 -15.13 -10.33
C ASP A 264 -14.92 -14.54 -10.05
N LYS A 265 -14.83 -13.20 -9.96
CA LYS A 265 -13.61 -12.43 -9.74
C LYS A 265 -12.64 -12.44 -10.92
N THR A 266 -13.13 -12.73 -12.13
CA THR A 266 -12.35 -12.64 -13.38
C THR A 266 -12.78 -11.43 -14.23
N PRO A 267 -11.90 -10.84 -15.06
CA PRO A 267 -12.29 -9.73 -15.91
C PRO A 267 -13.41 -10.10 -16.91
N PRO A 268 -14.34 -9.18 -17.22
CA PRO A 268 -14.45 -7.82 -16.67
C PRO A 268 -15.07 -7.79 -15.27
N ALA A 269 -14.67 -6.81 -14.47
CA ALA A 269 -15.34 -6.54 -13.19
C ALA A 269 -16.76 -5.98 -13.42
N PRO A 270 -17.70 -6.20 -12.48
CA PRO A 270 -19.00 -5.53 -12.48
C PRO A 270 -18.84 -4.01 -12.48
N ALA A 271 -19.70 -3.31 -13.23
CA ALA A 271 -19.75 -1.85 -13.21
C ALA A 271 -20.11 -1.34 -11.81
N LEU A 272 -19.36 -0.37 -11.32
CA LEU A 272 -19.58 0.21 -10.00
C LEU A 272 -20.70 1.25 -10.03
N PRO A 273 -21.76 1.12 -9.22
CA PRO A 273 -22.72 2.19 -9.01
C PRO A 273 -22.06 3.44 -8.43
N ASP A 274 -22.59 4.62 -8.77
CA ASP A 274 -22.07 5.92 -8.28
C ASP A 274 -21.99 5.98 -6.75
N GLU A 275 -22.93 5.35 -6.04
CA GLU A 275 -22.93 5.27 -4.57
C GLU A 275 -21.71 4.50 -4.03
N VAL A 276 -21.30 3.42 -4.71
CA VAL A 276 -20.15 2.61 -4.32
C VAL A 276 -18.86 3.38 -4.58
N VAL A 277 -18.79 4.09 -5.71
CA VAL A 277 -17.67 4.97 -6.05
C VAL A 277 -17.54 6.09 -5.00
N ALA A 278 -18.64 6.76 -4.67
CA ALA A 278 -18.68 7.87 -3.73
C ALA A 278 -18.32 7.43 -2.29
N GLU A 279 -18.93 6.34 -1.79
CA GLU A 279 -18.66 5.83 -0.45
C GLU A 279 -17.22 5.29 -0.34
N THR A 280 -16.69 4.66 -1.39
CA THR A 280 -15.27 4.28 -1.44
C THR A 280 -14.38 5.52 -1.37
N GLY A 281 -14.63 6.56 -2.18
CA GLY A 281 -13.85 7.80 -2.13
C GLY A 281 -13.90 8.48 -0.76
N LYS A 282 -15.08 8.51 -0.13
CA LYS A 282 -15.28 9.06 1.22
C LYS A 282 -14.41 8.36 2.26
N LYS A 283 -14.34 7.03 2.25
CA LYS A 283 -13.50 6.25 3.19
C LYS A 283 -12.01 6.58 3.07
N TYR A 284 -11.52 6.78 1.85
CA TYR A 284 -10.13 7.17 1.61
C TYR A 284 -9.87 8.59 2.13
N ALA A 285 -10.78 9.52 1.87
CA ALA A 285 -10.69 10.89 2.36
C ALA A 285 -10.75 10.96 3.90
N GLU A 286 -11.61 10.14 4.52
CA GLU A 286 -11.69 10.00 5.98
C GLU A 286 -10.37 9.48 6.57
N ALA A 287 -9.80 8.41 6.00
CA ALA A 287 -8.50 7.90 6.43
C ALA A 287 -7.40 8.97 6.36
N TYR A 288 -7.34 9.70 5.24
CA TYR A 288 -6.41 10.82 5.07
C TYR A 288 -6.60 11.89 6.15
N THR A 289 -7.86 12.30 6.38
CA THR A 289 -8.18 13.38 7.30
C THR A 289 -7.84 13.00 8.73
N ILE A 290 -8.15 11.78 9.14
CA ILE A 290 -7.84 11.26 10.47
C ILE A 290 -6.33 11.21 10.68
N LEU A 291 -5.57 10.64 9.74
CA LEU A 291 -4.12 10.45 9.85
C LEU A 291 -3.36 11.78 9.83
N THR A 292 -3.71 12.66 8.90
CA THR A 292 -2.94 13.88 8.62
C THR A 292 -3.47 15.13 9.32
N GLU A 293 -4.71 15.08 9.85
CA GLU A 293 -5.45 16.25 10.36
C GLU A 293 -5.64 17.37 9.32
N GLN A 294 -5.53 17.02 8.04
CA GLN A 294 -5.73 17.93 6.92
C GLN A 294 -6.94 17.49 6.08
N THR A 295 -7.56 18.46 5.43
CA THR A 295 -8.59 18.19 4.42
C THR A 295 -8.02 18.57 3.06
N LEU A 296 -8.15 17.68 2.08
CA LEU A 296 -7.85 18.03 0.69
C LEU A 296 -9.01 18.84 0.12
N LEU A 297 -8.71 19.99 -0.47
CA LEU A 297 -9.63 20.71 -1.34
C LEU A 297 -9.57 20.00 -2.71
N LEU A 298 -10.37 18.94 -2.86
CA LEU A 298 -10.44 18.10 -4.05
C LEU A 298 -11.37 18.67 -5.12
#